data_AF-A0A143Y061-F1
#
_entry.id   AF-A0A143Y061-F1
#
_cell.length_a   1.000
_cell.length_b   1.000
_cell.length_c   1.000
_cell.angle_alpha   90.00
_cell.angle_beta   90.00
_cell.angle_gamma   90.00
#
_symmetry.space_group_name_H-M   'P 1'
#
loop_
_entity.id
_entity.type
_entity.pdbx_description
1 polymer ?
#
loop_
_entity_poly.entity_id
_entity_poly.type
_entity_poly.pdbx_seq_one_letter_code
_entity_poly.pdbx_strand_id
1 'polypeptide(L)'
;MLEALACEIPIVLRDIPVYENWLEDGVQVYKASDVKEFRQKLENIFTGEGARMAAPERQLAEKHSLIRTGKRIMDIYRKETSGEIY
;
A
#
# COMPACT_ATOMS: atom_id res chain seq x y z
N MET A 1 5.18 6.05 0.02
CA MET A 1 3.90 5.53 -0.50
C MET A 1 2.98 5.13 0.63
N LEU A 2 3.44 4.28 1.56
CA LEU A 2 2.67 3.92 2.77
C LEU A 2 2.23 5.16 3.58
N GLU A 3 3.02 6.22 3.56
CA GLU A 3 2.68 7.51 4.19
C GLU A 3 1.48 8.18 3.52
N ALA A 4 1.46 8.21 2.18
CA ALA A 4 0.33 8.76 1.44
C ALA A 4 -0.94 7.91 1.62
N LEU A 5 -0.81 6.58 1.69
CA LEU A 5 -1.92 5.68 2.02
C LEU A 5 -2.44 5.93 3.45
N ALA A 6 -1.57 6.18 4.42
CA ALA A 6 -1.96 6.50 5.80
C ALA A 6 -2.65 7.87 5.92
N CYS A 7 -2.27 8.82 5.06
CA CYS A 7 -2.89 10.13 4.95
C CYS A 7 -4.15 10.15 4.08
N GLU A 8 -4.58 8.99 3.54
CA GLU A 8 -5.77 8.88 2.68
C GLU A 8 -5.69 9.80 1.47
N ILE A 9 -4.47 9.97 0.93
CA ILE A 9 -4.20 10.77 -0.26
C ILE A 9 -4.21 9.84 -1.48
N PRO A 10 -5.00 10.13 -2.53
CA PRO A 10 -4.99 9.35 -3.76
C PRO A 10 -3.59 9.26 -4.39
N ILE A 11 -3.19 8.06 -4.81
CA ILE A 11 -1.87 7.81 -5.39
C ILE A 11 -2.04 7.24 -6.80
N VAL A 12 -1.29 7.80 -7.77
CA VAL A 12 -1.11 7.19 -9.09
C VAL A 12 0.33 6.66 -9.19
N LEU A 13 0.48 5.37 -9.49
CA LEU A 13 1.77 4.67 -9.60
C LEU A 13 1.96 4.08 -11.00
N ARG A 14 3.21 3.74 -11.31
CA ARG A 14 3.50 2.97 -12.52
C ARG A 14 2.96 1.55 -12.39
N ASP A 15 2.37 1.06 -13.47
CA ASP A 15 2.02 -0.35 -13.59
C ASP A 15 3.27 -1.18 -13.90
N ILE A 16 3.90 -1.70 -12.85
CA ILE A 16 5.10 -2.53 -12.93
C ILE A 16 5.01 -3.73 -12.00
N PRO A 17 5.70 -4.86 -12.31
CA PRO A 17 5.49 -6.15 -11.62
C PRO A 17 5.70 -6.14 -10.11
N VAL A 18 6.54 -5.23 -9.59
CA VAL A 18 6.80 -5.11 -8.14
C VAL A 18 5.53 -4.82 -7.33
N TYR A 19 4.47 -4.30 -7.96
CA TYR A 19 3.21 -3.95 -7.29
C TYR A 19 2.10 -4.99 -7.46
N GLU A 20 2.24 -6.01 -8.30
CA GLU A 20 1.14 -6.93 -8.65
C GLU A 20 0.52 -7.66 -7.45
N ASN A 21 1.35 -8.16 -6.54
CA ASN A 21 0.90 -8.90 -5.36
C ASN A 21 0.77 -8.03 -4.10
N TRP A 22 0.88 -6.71 -4.25
CA TRP A 22 0.88 -5.78 -3.12
C TRP A 22 -0.22 -4.72 -3.22
N LEU A 23 -0.50 -4.23 -4.43
CA LEU A 23 -1.41 -3.13 -4.68
C LEU A 23 -2.32 -3.46 -5.85
N GLU A 24 -3.61 -3.19 -5.70
CA GLU A 24 -4.64 -3.42 -6.72
C GLU A 24 -5.09 -2.08 -7.31
N ASP A 25 -5.18 -2.00 -8.65
CA ASP A 25 -5.63 -0.79 -9.36
C ASP A 25 -7.09 -0.50 -9.03
N GLY A 26 -7.37 0.73 -8.63
CA GLY A 26 -8.71 1.18 -8.25
C GLY A 26 -9.18 0.69 -6.87
N VAL A 27 -8.32 0.06 -6.07
CA VAL A 27 -8.64 -0.32 -4.68
C VAL A 27 -7.81 0.45 -3.67
N GLN A 28 -6.47 0.36 -3.73
CA GLN A 28 -5.60 1.15 -2.86
C GLN A 28 -4.87 2.26 -3.62
N VAL A 29 -4.64 2.06 -4.92
CA VAL A 29 -3.89 2.99 -5.77
C VAL A 29 -4.48 2.97 -7.17
N TYR A 30 -4.16 3.99 -7.97
CA TYR A 30 -4.33 3.91 -9.41
C TYR A 30 -3.02 3.51 -10.07
N LYS A 31 -3.07 2.55 -11.00
CA LYS A 31 -1.93 2.17 -11.83
C LYS A 31 -2.05 2.78 -13.22
N ALA A 32 -0.92 3.16 -13.79
CA ALA A 32 -0.82 3.71 -15.13
C ALA A 32 0.46 3.19 -15.82
N SER A 33 0.33 2.76 -17.06
CA SER A 33 1.42 2.22 -17.89
C SER A 33 2.12 3.30 -18.70
N ASP A 34 1.42 4.37 -19.06
CA ASP A 34 1.94 5.45 -19.88
C ASP A 34 1.46 6.85 -19.47
N VAL A 35 2.04 7.88 -20.09
CA VAL A 35 1.77 9.29 -19.78
C VAL A 35 0.29 9.66 -20.00
N LYS A 36 -0.38 9.06 -20.99
CA LYS A 36 -1.78 9.33 -21.29
C LYS A 36 -2.66 8.78 -20.17
N GLU A 37 -2.38 7.57 -19.69
CA GLU A 37 -3.08 6.98 -18.55
C GLU A 37 -2.84 7.76 -17.25
N PHE A 38 -1.60 8.19 -16.99
CA PHE A 38 -1.30 9.07 -15.86
C PHE A 38 -2.16 10.33 -15.88
N ARG A 39 -2.23 10.99 -17.04
CA ARG A 39 -3.04 12.19 -17.21
C ARG A 39 -4.52 11.91 -16.93
N GLN A 40 -5.07 10.86 -17.52
CA GLN A 40 -6.49 10.50 -17.33
C GLN A 40 -6.81 10.24 -15.85
N LYS A 41 -5.97 9.46 -15.15
CA LYS A 41 -6.20 9.13 -13.74
C LYS A 41 -6.09 10.38 -12.85
N LEU A 42 -5.13 11.27 -13.13
CA LEU A 42 -5.00 12.54 -12.41
C LEU A 42 -6.21 13.45 -12.65
N GLU A 43 -6.66 13.60 -13.90
CA GLU A 43 -7.86 14.38 -14.23
C GLU A 43 -9.08 13.84 -13.46
N ASN A 44 -9.30 12.52 -13.42
CA ASN A 44 -10.39 11.89 -12.66
C ASN A 44 -10.31 12.16 -11.15
N ILE A 45 -9.11 12.18 -10.57
CA ILE A 45 -8.91 12.52 -9.15
C ILE A 45 -9.31 13.97 -8.90
N PHE A 46 -8.89 14.91 -9.76
CA PHE A 46 -9.17 16.33 -9.59
C PHE A 46 -10.63 16.72 -9.87
N THR A 47 -11.32 16.00 -10.76
CA THR A 47 -12.75 16.23 -11.06
C THR A 47 -13.69 15.61 -10.02
N GLY A 48 -13.16 14.89 -9.02
CA GLY A 48 -13.94 14.34 -7.91
C GLY A 48 -14.58 12.98 -8.17
N GLU A 49 -14.47 12.44 -9.38
CA GLU A 49 -14.92 11.07 -9.69
C GLU A 49 -14.00 10.00 -9.08
N GLY A 50 -12.71 10.32 -8.86
CA GLY A 50 -11.71 9.45 -8.21
C GLY A 50 -11.46 9.72 -6.72
N ALA A 51 -12.22 10.59 -6.07
CA ALA A 51 -11.90 11.13 -4.74
C ALA A 51 -12.31 10.25 -3.55
N ARG A 52 -12.73 9.00 -3.76
CA ARG A 52 -13.12 8.10 -2.65
C ARG A 52 -12.46 6.73 -2.75
N MET A 53 -11.25 6.69 -2.22
CA MET A 53 -10.66 5.49 -1.65
C MET A 53 -10.06 5.96 -0.31
N ALA A 54 -10.47 5.36 0.81
CA ALA A 54 -9.98 5.78 2.14
C ALA A 54 -9.80 4.58 3.08
N ALA A 55 -10.78 3.67 3.10
CA ALA A 55 -10.71 2.52 3.99
C ALA A 55 -9.63 1.48 3.59
N PRO A 56 -9.49 1.09 2.31
CA PRO A 56 -8.51 0.09 1.91
C PRO A 56 -7.05 0.56 2.03
N GLU A 57 -6.76 1.82 1.69
CA GLU A 57 -5.41 2.39 1.79
C GLU A 57 -4.91 2.42 3.22
N ARG A 58 -5.74 2.99 4.10
CA ARG A 58 -5.38 3.14 5.51
C ARG A 58 -5.14 1.80 6.17
N GLN A 59 -6.00 0.81 5.90
CA GLN A 59 -5.83 -0.55 6.41
C GLN A 59 -4.52 -1.19 5.92
N LEU A 60 -4.15 -0.97 4.66
CA LEU A 60 -2.87 -1.47 4.12
C LEU A 60 -1.69 -0.80 4.83
N ALA A 61 -1.73 0.53 4.99
CA ALA A 61 -0.69 1.25 5.74
C ALA A 61 -0.57 0.75 7.19
N GLU A 62 -1.68 0.54 7.88
CA GLU A 62 -1.71 0.03 9.25
C GLU A 62 -1.14 -1.39 9.37
N LYS A 63 -1.43 -2.27 8.39
CA LYS A 63 -0.86 -3.64 8.31
C LYS A 63 0.67 -3.62 8.21
N HIS A 64 1.23 -2.62 7.55
CA HIS A 64 2.67 -2.44 7.37
C HIS A 64 3.31 -1.46 8.37
N SER A 65 2.58 -1.04 9.42
CA SER A 65 3.11 -0.14 10.44
C SER A 65 4.34 -0.71 11.15
N LEU A 66 5.23 0.18 11.60
CA LEU A 66 6.43 -0.19 12.34
C LEU A 66 6.13 -1.05 13.58
N ILE A 67 5.02 -0.77 14.27
CA ILE A 67 4.58 -1.55 15.43
C ILE A 67 4.27 -3.00 15.05
N ARG A 68 3.54 -3.23 13.94
CA ARG A 68 3.22 -4.59 13.49
C ARG A 68 4.46 -5.31 12.98
N THR A 69 5.31 -4.61 12.24
CA THR A 69 6.59 -5.15 11.76
C THR A 69 7.49 -5.56 12.92
N GLY A 70 7.64 -4.70 13.94
CA GLY A 70 8.41 -5.01 15.14
C GLY A 70 7.87 -6.20 15.92
N LYS A 71 6.54 -6.30 16.08
CA LYS A 71 5.89 -7.48 16.70
C LYS A 71 6.21 -8.75 15.92
N ARG A 72 6.07 -8.73 14.59
CA ARG A 72 6.36 -9.88 13.73
C ARG A 72 7.83 -10.32 13.83
N ILE A 73 8.76 -9.37 13.86
CA ILE A 73 10.18 -9.65 14.06
C ILE A 73 10.38 -10.32 15.43
N MET A 74 9.83 -9.75 16.50
CA MET A 74 9.94 -10.33 17.85
C MET A 74 9.37 -11.74 17.93
N ASP A 75 8.24 -12.01 17.28
CA ASP A 75 7.62 -13.33 17.25
C ASP A 75 8.51 -14.36 16.52
N ILE A 76 9.16 -13.95 15.42
CA ILE A 76 10.16 -14.77 14.74
C ILE A 76 11.32 -15.07 15.69
N TYR A 77 11.92 -14.05 16.30
CA TYR A 77 13.04 -14.25 17.23
C TYR A 77 12.67 -15.18 18.39
N ARG A 78 11.48 -15.01 18.99
CA ARG A 78 11.01 -15.89 20.07
C ARG A 78 10.83 -17.32 19.60
N LYS A 79 10.25 -17.52 18.42
CA LYS A 79 10.05 -18.86 17.85
C LYS A 79 11.39 -19.57 17.61
N GLU A 80 12.34 -18.89 16.98
CA GLU A 80 13.65 -19.47 16.66
C GLU A 80 14.49 -19.69 17.95
N THR A 81 14.43 -18.77 18.92
CA THR A 81 15.16 -18.92 20.20
C THR A 81 14.54 -19.98 21.11
N SER A 82 13.21 -20.20 21.04
CA SER A 82 12.53 -21.25 21.80
C SER A 82 12.69 -22.65 21.17
N GLY A 83 13.32 -22.73 20.00
CA GLY A 83 13.70 -23.98 19.32
C GLY A 83 15.10 -24.49 19.66
N GLU A 84 15.89 -23.74 20.44
CA GLU A 84 17.22 -24.14 20.90
C GLU A 84 17.41 -23.80 22.39
N ILE A 85 16.96 -24.72 23.24
CA ILE A 85 17.72 -25.05 24.46
C ILE A 85 17.94 -26.57 24.38
N TYR A 86 19.10 -26.97 23.87
CA TYR A 86 19.70 -28.27 24.18
C TYR A 86 20.03 -28.32 25.68
#